data_AF-A0A3S4KDZ4-F1
#
_entry.id   AF-A0A3S4KDZ4-F1
#
_cell.length_a   1.000
_cell.length_b   1.000
_cell.length_c   1.000
_cell.angle_alpha   90.00
_cell.angle_beta   90.00
_cell.angle_gamma   90.00
#
_symmetry.space_group_name_H-M   'P 1'
#
loop_
_entity.id
_entity.type
_entity.pdbx_description
1 polymer ?
#
loop_
_entity_poly.entity_id
_entity_poly.type
_entity_poly.pdbx_seq_one_letter_code
_entity_poly.pdbx_strand_id
1 'polypeptide(L)' 'MKSLAVGAQFNIPYIHVLVNNAYLGLIRQSQRAFDMDYCVQLAFENINSSEVNGYGVDHVKVAEGLGCKANSCL' A
#
# COMPACT_ATOMS: atom_id res chain seq x y z
N MET A 1 6.17 -5.80 3.56
CA MET A 1 6.69 -5.36 2.24
C MET A 1 8.15 -5.76 2.01
N LYS A 2 9.07 -5.52 2.94
CA LYS A 2 10.49 -5.90 2.78
C LYS A 2 10.74 -7.40 2.54
N SER A 3 9.84 -8.26 3.02
CA SER A 3 9.84 -9.70 2.75
C SER A 3 9.66 -10.07 1.27
N LEU A 4 9.16 -9.16 0.43
CA LEU A 4 9.06 -9.38 -1.03
C LEU A 4 10.43 -9.59 -1.67
N ALA A 5 11.47 -8.89 -1.21
CA ALA A 5 12.84 -9.09 -1.68
C ALA A 5 13.37 -10.49 -1.37
N VAL A 6 12.96 -11.08 -0.24
CA VAL A 6 13.30 -12.48 0.10
C VAL A 6 12.60 -13.42 -0.89
N GLY A 7 11.32 -13.19 -1.18
CA GLY A 7 10.59 -13.96 -2.18
C GLY A 7 11.22 -13.87 -3.58
N ALA A 8 11.68 -12.69 -3.97
CA ALA A 8 12.41 -12.47 -5.22
C ALA A 8 13.77 -13.20 -5.23
N GLN A 9 14.55 -13.09 -4.15
CA GLN A 9 15.87 -13.73 -4.04
C GLN A 9 15.79 -15.25 -4.12
N PHE A 10 14.80 -15.87 -3.46
CA PHE A 10 14.63 -17.32 -3.42
C PHE A 10 13.71 -17.85 -4.53
N ASN A 11 13.31 -17.02 -5.50
CA ASN A 11 12.41 -17.37 -6.60
C ASN A 11 11.14 -18.09 -6.12
N ILE A 12 10.44 -17.54 -5.12
CA ILE A 12 9.20 -18.11 -4.59
C ILE A 12 8.01 -17.44 -5.28
N PRO A 13 7.36 -18.08 -6.27
CA PRO A 13 6.25 -17.47 -6.99
C PRO A 13 4.95 -17.56 -6.19
N TYR A 14 4.27 -16.43 -6.02
CA TYR A 14 2.89 -16.35 -5.53
C TYR A 14 2.25 -15.04 -6.01
N ILE A 15 0.92 -14.94 -5.87
CA ILE A 15 0.18 -13.72 -6.20
C ILE A 15 -0.20 -13.02 -4.88
N HIS A 16 0.17 -11.75 -4.76
CA HIS A 16 -0.23 -10.89 -3.66
C HIS A 16 -1.23 -9.85 -4.17
N VAL A 17 -2.48 -9.92 -3.72
CA VAL A 17 -3.49 -8.90 -4.02
C VAL A 17 -3.50 -7.85 -2.92
N LEU A 18 -3.09 -6.63 -3.24
CA LEU A 18 -3.11 -5.49 -2.33
C LEU A 18 -4.36 -4.64 -2.61
N VAL A 19 -5.24 -4.52 -1.62
CA VAL A 19 -6.36 -3.56 -1.64
C VAL A 19 -5.94 -2.34 -0.84
N ASN A 20 -5.52 -1.28 -1.53
CA ASN A 20 -5.06 -0.05 -0.90
C ASN A 20 -6.19 0.98 -0.83
N ASN A 21 -6.67 1.28 0.37
CA ASN A 21 -7.62 2.38 0.61
C ASN A 21 -6.95 3.62 1.22
N ALA A 22 -5.62 3.62 1.44
CA ALA A 22 -4.89 4.65 2.16
C ALA A 22 -5.41 4.96 3.59
N TYR A 23 -6.01 3.97 4.26
CA TYR A 23 -6.53 4.10 5.63
C TYR A 23 -6.25 2.86 6.48
N LEU A 24 -6.17 3.06 7.80
CA LEU A 24 -6.32 2.02 8.79
C LEU A 24 -7.80 1.66 8.95
N GLY A 25 -8.35 0.97 7.95
CA GLY A 25 -9.81 0.79 7.76
C GLY A 25 -10.54 0.20 8.97
N LEU A 26 -9.96 -0.82 9.63
CA LEU A 26 -10.55 -1.44 10.82
C LEU A 26 -10.59 -0.47 12.01
N ILE A 27 -9.54 0.32 12.20
CA ILE A 27 -9.47 1.30 13.28
C ILE A 27 -10.44 2.44 13.01
N ARG A 28 -10.49 2.94 11.77
CA ARG A 28 -11.50 3.92 11.35
C ARG A 28 -12.93 3.42 11.59
N GLN A 29 -13.20 2.15 11.33
CA GLN A 29 -14.51 1.55 11.62
C GLN A 29 -14.79 1.52 13.12
N SER A 30 -13.82 1.17 13.97
CA SER A 30 -13.98 1.21 15.43
C SER A 30 -14.17 2.62 15.99
N GLN A 31 -13.56 3.63 15.37
CA GLN A 31 -13.67 5.03 15.79
C GLN A 31 -15.05 5.65 15.47
N ARG A 32 -15.85 5.03 14.58
CA ARG A 32 -17.23 5.47 14.31
C ARG A 32 -18.12 5.48 15.54
N ALA A 33 -17.91 4.55 16.47
CA ALA A 33 -18.67 4.51 17.72
C ALA A 33 -18.38 5.72 18.63
N PHE A 34 -17.28 6.42 18.37
CA PHE A 34 -16.85 7.61 19.10
C PHE A 34 -16.99 8.89 18.28
N ASP A 35 -17.58 8.82 17.08
CA ASP A 35 -17.68 9.93 16.12
C ASP A 35 -16.31 10.58 15.81
N MET A 36 -15.28 9.74 15.67
CA MET A 36 -13.90 10.19 15.42
C MET A 36 -13.33 9.64 14.11
N ASP A 37 -12.45 10.42 13.49
CA ASP A 37 -11.54 10.01 12.42
C ASP A 37 -10.17 10.66 12.68
N TYR A 38 -9.35 10.01 13.52
CA TYR A 38 -8.10 10.59 14.03
C TYR A 38 -6.93 9.61 13.94
N CYS A 39 -5.83 10.06 13.31
CA CYS A 39 -4.60 9.30 13.09
C CYS A 39 -4.79 7.95 12.36
N VAL A 40 -5.82 7.83 11.51
CA VAL A 40 -6.08 6.60 10.72
C VAL A 40 -5.83 6.77 9.22
N GLN A 41 -5.53 7.99 8.77
CA GLN A 41 -5.22 8.28 7.38
C GLN A 41 -3.75 8.01 7.04
N LEU A 42 -3.50 7.33 5.93
CA LEU A 42 -2.16 7.02 5.40
C LEU A 42 -1.86 7.79 4.11
N ALA A 43 -2.83 8.53 3.58
CA ALA A 43 -2.72 9.34 2.38
C ALA A 43 -1.79 10.56 2.60
N PHE A 44 -0.92 10.81 1.64
CA PHE A 44 -0.09 12.01 1.52
C PHE A 44 0.22 12.26 0.04
N GLU A 45 0.55 13.50 -0.31
CA GLU A 45 0.98 13.80 -1.67
C GLU A 45 2.38 13.23 -1.94
N ASN A 46 2.44 12.28 -2.85
CA ASN A 46 3.70 11.67 -3.26
C ASN A 46 4.34 12.49 -4.37
N ILE A 47 5.38 13.26 -4.02
CA ILE A 47 6.14 14.10 -4.95
C ILE A 47 6.78 13.34 -6.13
N ASN A 48 6.96 12.02 -6.00
CA ASN A 48 7.64 11.19 -7.01
C ASN A 48 6.68 10.35 -7.85
N SER A 49 5.39 10.31 -7.49
CA SER A 49 4.40 9.42 -8.11
C SER A 49 3.05 10.10 -8.13
N SER A 50 2.84 11.01 -9.09
CA SER A 50 1.57 11.71 -9.27
C SER A 50 0.44 10.75 -9.64
N GLU A 51 0.75 9.63 -10.29
CA GLU A 51 -0.22 8.58 -10.68
C GLU A 51 -0.96 7.93 -9.50
N VAL A 52 -0.43 8.01 -8.27
CA VAL A 52 -1.11 7.47 -7.08
C VAL A 52 -2.18 8.42 -6.52
N ASN A 53 -2.39 9.60 -7.14
CA ASN A 53 -3.48 10.54 -6.81
C ASN A 53 -3.64 10.81 -5.29
N GLY A 54 -2.53 11.01 -4.59
CA GLY A 54 -2.55 11.32 -3.14
C GLY A 54 -2.81 10.13 -2.22
N TYR A 55 -2.87 8.90 -2.72
CA TYR A 55 -2.94 7.67 -1.88
C TYR A 55 -1.67 7.38 -1.08
N GLY A 56 -0.68 8.28 -1.12
CA GLY A 56 0.59 8.14 -0.42
C GLY A 56 1.55 7.23 -1.17
N VAL A 57 1.81 6.05 -0.62
CA VAL A 57 2.90 5.18 -1.09
C VAL A 57 2.56 4.56 -2.45
N ASP A 58 3.49 4.67 -3.40
CA ASP A 58 3.47 3.91 -4.65
C ASP A 58 3.97 2.48 -4.40
N HIS A 59 3.03 1.55 -4.28
CA HIS A 59 3.33 0.17 -3.99
C HIS A 59 3.87 -0.61 -5.21
N VAL A 60 3.64 -0.12 -6.43
CA VAL A 60 4.15 -0.73 -7.66
C VAL A 60 5.66 -0.49 -7.73
N LYS A 61 6.09 0.79 -7.65
CA LYS A 61 7.52 1.13 -7.65
C LYS A 61 8.28 0.50 -6.50
N VAL A 62 7.66 0.41 -5.31
CA VAL A 62 8.29 -0.27 -4.16
C VAL A 62 8.47 -1.77 -4.42
N ALA A 63 7.47 -2.44 -5.01
CA ALA A 63 7.58 -3.87 -5.31
C ALA A 63 8.61 -4.16 -6.42
N GLU A 64 8.64 -3.32 -7.45
CA GLU A 64 9.64 -3.39 -8.52
C GLU A 64 11.07 -3.15 -8.01
N GLY A 65 11.25 -2.17 -7.11
CA GLY A 65 12.53 -1.91 -6.44
C GLY A 65 13.00 -3.07 -5.54
N LEU A 66 12.09 -3.96 -5.13
CA LEU A 66 12.40 -5.17 -4.37
C LEU A 66 12.60 -6.41 -5.26
N GLY A 67 12.57 -6.26 -6.59
CA GLY A 67 12.78 -7.36 -7.55
C GLY A 67 11.53 -8.18 -7.86
N CYS A 68 10.34 -7.71 -7.47
CA CYS A 68 9.07 -8.34 -7.82
C CYS A 68 8.42 -7.68 -9.05
N LYS A 69 7.50 -8.37 -9.71
CA LYS A 69 6.60 -7.75 -10.70
C LYS A 69 5.35 -7.23 -9.97
N ALA A 70 4.90 -6.04 -10.31
CA ALA A 70 3.66 -5.46 -9.80
C ALA A 70 2.89 -4.78 -10.92
N ASN A 71 1.56 -4.87 -10.87
CA ASN A 71 0.67 -4.20 -11.81
C ASN A 71 -0.45 -3.52 -11.02
N SER A 72 -0.74 -2.26 -11.34
CA SER A 72 -1.97 -1.59 -10.92
C SER A 72 -3.10 -1.98 -11.86
N CYS A 73 -4.31 -2.18 -11.32
CA CYS A 73 -5.54 -2.40 -12.10
C CYS A 73 -6.42 -1.14 -12.20
N LEU A 74 -5.85 0.02 -11.85
CA LEU A 74 -6.47 1.35 -11.89
C LEU A 74 -5.71 2.23 -12.87
#